data_AF-A0A920IP37-F1
#
_entry.id   AF-A0A920IP37-F1
#
_cell.length_a   1.000
_cell.length_b   1.000
_cell.length_c   1.000
_cell.angle_alpha   90.00
_cell.angle_beta   90.00
_cell.angle_gamma   90.00
#
_symmetry.space_group_name_H-M   'P 1'
#
loop_
_entity.id
_entity.type
_entity.pdbx_description
1 polymer ?
#
loop_
_entity_poly.entity_id
_entity_poly.type
_entity_poly.pdbx_seq_one_letter_code
_entity_poly.pdbx_strand_id
1 'polypeptide(L)'
;MIKHLNNFFKRIFNNEETVIFTLIIAFTLIVFSFFAAILTPFIVSIVAAYLLVGLQKKIESYNVSETIAKILSFSIFIIIGACNGHMAITITLWSANKIYW
;
A
#
# COMPACT_ATOMS: atom_id res chain seq x y z
N MET A 1 29.81 25.02 -19.93
CA MET A 1 28.90 24.33 -18.97
C MET A 1 29.49 23.06 -18.38
N ILE A 2 29.94 22.09 -19.20
CA ILE A 2 30.54 20.82 -18.72
C ILE A 2 31.70 21.02 -17.73
N LYS A 3 32.58 22.01 -17.96
CA LYS A 3 33.69 22.34 -17.04
C LYS A 3 33.21 22.78 -15.65
N HIS A 4 32.07 23.49 -15.60
CA HIS A 4 31.46 23.91 -14.35
C HIS A 4 30.85 22.70 -13.63
N LEU A 5 30.11 21.87 -14.35
CA LEU A 5 29.54 20.62 -13.84
C LEU A 5 30.62 19.71 -13.21
N ASN A 6 31.76 19.54 -13.90
CA ASN A 6 32.86 18.70 -13.41
C ASN A 6 33.49 19.24 -12.13
N ASN A 7 33.62 20.57 -12.01
CA ASN A 7 34.08 21.19 -10.76
C ASN A 7 33.07 21.03 -9.61
N PHE A 8 31.76 21.06 -9.90
CA PHE A 8 30.73 20.75 -8.91
C PHE A 8 30.82 19.30 -8.43
N PHE A 9 30.96 18.33 -9.34
CA PHE A 9 31.13 16.92 -8.99
C PHE A 9 32.40 16.68 -8.18
N LYS A 10 33.55 17.23 -8.60
CA LYS A 10 34.79 17.13 -7.81
C LYS A 10 34.68 17.76 -6.42
N ARG A 11 33.86 18.81 -6.26
CA ARG A 11 33.63 19.46 -4.96
C ARG A 11 32.73 18.63 -4.05
N ILE A 12 31.69 18.01 -4.59
CA ILE A 12 30.74 17.17 -3.82
C ILE A 12 31.36 15.80 -3.53
N PHE A 13 32.00 15.19 -4.51
CA PHE A 13 32.66 13.89 -4.43
C PHE A 13 34.16 14.03 -4.23
N ASN A 14 34.54 14.90 -3.28
CA ASN A 14 35.94 15.19 -3.01
C ASN A 14 36.62 14.11 -2.14
N ASN A 15 35.83 13.23 -1.52
CA ASN A 15 36.30 12.12 -0.70
C ASN A 15 35.60 10.82 -1.09
N GLU A 16 36.34 9.71 -1.02
CA GLU A 16 35.86 8.35 -1.26
C GLU A 16 34.66 8.00 -0.37
N GLU A 17 34.70 8.42 0.90
CA GLU A 17 33.59 8.23 1.85
C GLU A 17 32.28 8.86 1.35
N THR A 18 32.35 10.08 0.79
CA THR A 18 31.18 10.81 0.28
C THR A 18 30.61 10.14 -0.98
N VAL A 19 31.47 9.56 -1.82
CA VAL A 19 31.06 8.77 -2.99
C VAL A 19 30.28 7.54 -2.56
N ILE A 20 30.85 6.76 -1.62
CA ILE A 20 30.21 5.55 -1.10
C ILE A 20 28.88 5.89 -0.42
N PHE A 21 28.85 6.92 0.41
CA PHE A 21 27.64 7.37 1.10
C PHE A 21 26.53 7.77 0.12
N THR A 22 26.87 8.52 -0.93
CA THR A 22 25.89 8.92 -1.95
C THR A 22 25.36 7.72 -2.73
N LEU A 23 26.22 6.74 -3.03
CA LEU A 23 25.82 5.51 -3.72
C LEU A 23 24.87 4.67 -2.85
N ILE A 24 25.14 4.58 -1.54
CA ILE A 24 24.25 3.93 -0.58
C ILE A 24 22.90 4.64 -0.54
N ILE A 25 22.87 5.98 -0.43
CA ILE A 25 21.61 6.74 -0.44
C ILE A 25 20.83 6.49 -1.74
N ALA A 26 21.50 6.59 -2.89
CA ALA A 26 20.85 6.37 -4.18
C ALA A 26 20.28 4.95 -4.28
N PHE A 27 21.04 3.94 -3.84
CA PHE A 27 20.59 2.56 -3.80
C PHE A 27 19.38 2.37 -2.86
N THR A 28 19.44 2.93 -1.65
CA THR A 28 18.31 2.88 -0.70
C THR A 28 17.06 3.55 -1.27
N LEU A 29 17.19 4.69 -1.96
CA LEU A 29 16.05 5.36 -2.59
C LEU A 29 15.45 4.51 -3.72
N ILE A 30 16.30 3.86 -4.53
CA ILE A 30 15.85 2.94 -5.59
C ILE A 30 15.07 1.77 -4.97
N VAL A 31 15.62 1.12 -3.95
CA VAL A 31 14.93 0.03 -3.24
C VAL A 31 13.61 0.52 -2.64
N PHE A 32 13.62 1.66 -1.95
CA PHE A 32 12.42 2.24 -1.35
C PHE A 32 11.33 2.55 -2.38
N SER A 33 11.71 2.96 -3.59
CA SER A 33 10.76 3.20 -4.68
C SER A 33 9.98 1.94 -5.07
N PHE A 34 10.58 0.76 -4.97
CA PHE A 34 9.86 -0.50 -5.19
C PHE A 34 8.92 -0.84 -4.01
N PHE A 35 9.33 -0.52 -2.78
CA PHE A 35 8.50 -0.74 -1.59
C PHE A 35 7.32 0.20 -1.50
N ALA A 36 7.39 1.42 -2.05
CA ALA A 36 6.30 2.38 -2.02
C ALA A 36 4.98 1.81 -2.61
N ALA A 37 5.08 1.04 -3.70
CA ALA A 37 3.92 0.40 -4.33
C ALA A 37 3.33 -0.74 -3.47
N ILE A 38 4.17 -1.43 -2.70
CA ILE A 38 3.78 -2.58 -1.85
C ILE A 38 3.27 -2.10 -0.49
N LEU A 39 3.76 -0.96 0.00
CA LEU A 39 3.45 -0.45 1.33
C LEU A 39 1.95 -0.18 1.50
N THR A 40 1.30 0.38 0.47
CA THR A 40 -0.15 0.65 0.50
C THR A 40 -0.98 -0.62 0.67
N PRO A 41 -0.91 -1.64 -0.22
CA PRO A 41 -1.66 -2.88 -0.02
C PRO A 41 -1.23 -3.65 1.24
N PHE A 42 0.02 -3.51 1.68
CA PHE A 42 0.51 -4.11 2.92
C PHE A 42 -0.16 -3.51 4.16
N ILE A 43 -0.17 -2.18 4.29
CA ILE A 43 -0.83 -1.49 5.41
C ILE A 43 -2.33 -1.79 5.41
N VAL A 44 -2.99 -1.78 4.25
CA VAL A 44 -4.42 -2.15 4.13
C VAL A 44 -4.65 -3.58 4.63
N SER A 45 -3.77 -4.52 4.28
CA SER A 45 -3.87 -5.92 4.74
C SER A 45 -3.73 -6.06 6.25
N ILE A 46 -2.81 -5.32 6.87
CA ILE A 46 -2.64 -5.31 8.32
C ILE A 46 -3.89 -4.77 9.01
N VAL A 47 -4.38 -3.60 8.56
CA VAL A 47 -5.59 -2.99 9.12
C VAL A 47 -6.79 -3.93 8.96
N ALA A 48 -6.96 -4.55 7.79
CA ALA A 48 -8.02 -5.52 7.54
C ALA A 48 -7.93 -6.75 8.46
N ALA A 49 -6.72 -7.29 8.68
CA ALA A 49 -6.51 -8.42 9.59
C ALA A 49 -6.90 -8.05 11.04
N TYR A 50 -6.46 -6.90 11.54
CA TYR A 50 -6.84 -6.43 12.89
C TYR A 50 -8.34 -6.19 13.03
N LEU A 51 -8.98 -5.60 12.02
CA LEU A 51 -10.43 -5.41 12.02
C LEU A 51 -11.19 -6.75 12.00
N LEU A 52 -10.70 -7.74 11.24
CA LEU A 52 -11.31 -9.06 11.17
C LEU A 52 -11.21 -9.79 12.52
N VAL A 53 -10.03 -9.76 13.15
CA VAL A 53 -9.85 -10.33 14.50
C VAL A 53 -10.70 -9.59 15.53
N GLY A 54 -10.77 -8.26 15.47
CA GLY A 54 -11.62 -7.45 16.34
C GLY A 54 -13.11 -7.78 16.18
N LEU A 55 -13.57 -7.95 14.94
CA LEU A 55 -14.94 -8.37 14.64
C LEU A 55 -15.22 -9.77 15.16
N GLN A 56 -14.31 -10.73 14.93
CA GLN A 56 -14.42 -12.09 15.45
C GLN A 56 -14.59 -12.09 16.97
N LYS A 57 -13.73 -11.37 17.70
CA LYS A 57 -13.85 -11.25 19.16
C LYS A 57 -15.14 -10.61 19.61
N LYS A 58 -15.66 -9.65 18.84
CA LYS A 58 -16.97 -9.07 19.11
C LYS A 58 -18.10 -10.08 18.90
N ILE A 59 -18.03 -10.93 17.86
CA ILE A 59 -19.02 -11.99 17.64
C ILE A 59 -18.94 -13.06 18.74
N GLU A 60 -17.73 -13.48 19.12
CA GLU A 60 -17.51 -14.43 20.23
C GLU A 60 -18.11 -13.91 21.54
N SER A 61 -18.12 -12.59 21.78
CA SER A 61 -18.71 -12.00 22.98
C SER A 61 -20.22 -12.24 23.13
N TYR A 62 -20.92 -12.59 22.05
CA TYR A 62 -22.33 -13.03 22.07
C TYR A 62 -22.49 -14.53 22.38
N ASN A 63 -21.47 -15.17 22.95
CA ASN A 63 -21.46 -16.60 23.29
C ASN A 63 -21.52 -17.52 22.05
N VAL A 64 -21.06 -17.02 20.91
CA VAL A 64 -20.93 -17.77 19.65
C VAL A 64 -19.60 -18.53 19.66
N SER A 65 -19.59 -19.77 19.17
CA SER A 65 -18.36 -20.56 19.11
C SER A 65 -17.32 -19.92 18.18
N GLU A 66 -16.04 -20.06 18.53
CA GLU A 66 -14.90 -19.48 17.82
C GLU A 66 -14.93 -19.79 16.32
N THR A 67 -15.25 -21.03 15.96
CA THR A 67 -15.34 -21.49 14.55
C THR A 67 -16.43 -20.75 13.79
N ILE A 68 -17.61 -20.59 14.39
CA ILE A 68 -18.72 -19.88 13.76
C ILE A 68 -18.42 -18.37 13.67
N ALA A 69 -17.82 -17.80 14.72
CA ALA A 69 -17.40 -16.40 14.72
C ALA A 69 -16.36 -16.09 13.63
N LYS A 70 -15.40 -17.01 13.41
CA LYS A 70 -14.41 -16.93 12.32
C LYS A 70 -15.10 -16.93 10.95
N ILE A 71 -15.99 -17.89 10.72
CA ILE A 71 -16.72 -18.00 9.44
C ILE A 71 -17.55 -16.74 9.19
N LEU A 72 -18.33 -16.28 10.18
CA LEU A 72 -19.16 -15.09 10.04
C LEU A 72 -18.34 -13.84 9.76
N SER A 73 -17.26 -13.61 10.53
CA SER A 73 -16.40 -12.43 10.34
C SER A 73 -15.77 -12.40 8.95
N PHE A 74 -15.30 -13.57 8.49
CA PHE A 74 -14.73 -13.70 7.15
C PHE A 74 -15.78 -13.50 6.05
N SER A 75 -16.98 -14.05 6.20
CA SER A 75 -18.10 -13.84 5.26
C SER A 75 -18.49 -12.37 5.15
N ILE A 76 -18.57 -11.65 6.28
CA ILE A 76 -18.88 -10.21 6.29
C ILE A 76 -17.82 -9.44 5.50
N PHE A 77 -16.53 -9.73 5.73
CA PHE A 77 -15.43 -9.08 5.01
C PHE A 77 -15.48 -9.35 3.50
N ILE A 78 -15.77 -10.58 3.08
CA ILE A 78 -15.91 -10.91 1.64
C ILE A 78 -17.08 -10.15 1.01
N ILE A 79 -18.25 -10.11 1.65
CA ILE A 79 -19.43 -9.44 1.11
C ILE A 79 -19.16 -7.94 0.95
N ILE A 80 -18.58 -7.31 1.98
CA ILE A 80 -18.22 -5.88 1.92
C ILE A 80 -17.19 -5.64 0.82
N GLY A 81 -16.14 -6.47 0.73
CA GLY A 81 -15.12 -6.36 -0.31
C GLY A 81 -15.69 -6.49 -1.73
N ALA A 82 -16.52 -7.51 -1.97
CA ALA A 82 -17.13 -7.76 -3.27
C ALA A 82 -18.12 -6.66 -3.68
N CYS A 83 -18.91 -6.15 -2.73
CA CYS A 83 -19.87 -5.08 -2.98
C CYS A 83 -19.15 -3.77 -3.39
N ASN A 84 -18.07 -3.40 -2.69
CA ASN A 84 -17.29 -2.22 -3.03
C ASN A 84 -16.68 -2.31 -4.44
N GLY A 85 -16.17 -3.47 -4.84
CA GLY A 85 -15.64 -3.71 -6.18
C GLY A 85 -16.70 -3.52 -7.27
N HIS A 86 -17.87 -4.14 -7.11
CA HIS A 86 -18.97 -4.02 -8.07
C HIS A 86 -19.49 -2.57 -8.18
N MET A 87 -19.60 -1.86 -7.06
CA MET A 87 -20.10 -0.48 -7.05
C MET A 87 -19.13 0.49 -7.72
N ALA A 88 -17.81 0.32 -7.53
CA ALA A 88 -16.80 1.12 -8.21
C ALA A 88 -16.85 0.95 -9.75
N ILE A 89 -17.05 -0.29 -10.22
CA ILE A 89 -17.20 -0.58 -11.65
C ILE A 89 -18.46 0.09 -12.20
N THR A 90 -19.58 -0.02 -11.48
CA THR A 90 -20.87 0.56 -11.93
C THR A 90 -20.82 2.08 -12.02
N ILE A 91 -20.18 2.75 -11.04
CA ILE A 91 -19.99 4.21 -11.05
C ILE A 91 -19.08 4.63 -12.21
N THR A 92 -18.00 3.90 -12.46
CA THR A 92 -17.07 4.20 -13.56
C THR A 92 -17.76 4.03 -14.92
N LEU A 93 -18.56 2.98 -15.10
CA LEU A 93 -19.34 2.75 -16.31
C LEU A 93 -20.42 3.82 -16.51
N TRP A 94 -21.13 4.21 -15.45
CA TRP A 94 -22.11 5.29 -15.51
C TRP A 94 -21.46 6.63 -15.87
N SER A 95 -20.29 6.94 -15.27
CA SER A 95 -19.52 8.14 -15.59
C SER A 95 -19.02 8.14 -17.04
N ALA A 96 -18.58 6.99 -17.55
CA ALA A 96 -18.12 6.86 -18.93
C ALA A 96 -19.26 7.04 -19.94
N ASN A 97 -20.44 6.50 -19.66
CA ASN A 97 -21.61 6.60 -20.55
C ASN A 97 -22.16 8.04 -20.63
N LYS A 98 -21.94 8.85 -19.59
CA LYS A 98 -22.37 10.26 -19.53
C LYS A 98 -21.54 11.21 -20.41
N ILE A 99 -20.42 10.76 -20.98
CA ILE A 99 -19.52 11.57 -21.83
C ILE A 99 -19.91 11.45 -23.32
N TYR A 100 -20.76 10.48 -23.68
CA TYR A 100 -21.16 10.19 -25.06
C TYR A 100 -22.54 10.74 -25.47
N TRP A 101 -23.17 11.59 -24.63
CA TRP A 101 -24.39 12.37 -24.90
C TRP A 101 -24.23 13.77 -24.33
#